data_AF-A0A4P6EY70-F1
#
_entry.id   AF-A0A4P6EY70-F1
#
_cell.length_a   1.000
_cell.length_b   1.000
_cell.length_c   1.000
_cell.angle_alpha   90.00
_cell.angle_beta   90.00
_cell.angle_gamma   90.00
#
_symmetry.space_group_name_H-M   'P 1'
#
loop_
_entity.id
_entity.type
_entity.pdbx_description
1 polymer ?
#
loop_
_entity_poly.entity_id
_entity_poly.type
_entity_poly.pdbx_seq_one_letter_code
_entity_poly.pdbx_strand_id
1 'polypeptide(L)'
;MNARVAESQLAILGQETVTLDDVLAAAETALQCMRDAGLSTSGPHVVPAQNQERIEYSVSTAPDGTTTIMDACYQRYFEFVDLFWQTSTPAEFAFEMRREDALFLPLLECVHNMGLDVVPDPTWDELWDAAIRPLLGPDFDPTDLLESLI
;
A
#
# COMPACT_ATOMS: atom_id res chain seq x y z
N MET A 1 -18.94 -12.24 2.55
CA MET A 1 -19.70 -11.13 3.18
C MET A 1 -18.87 -9.89 2.91
N ASN A 2 -19.26 -9.03 1.97
CA ASN A 2 -18.46 -7.83 1.66
C ASN A 2 -18.52 -6.91 2.87
N ALA A 3 -17.43 -6.82 3.63
CA ALA A 3 -17.36 -5.95 4.78
C ALA A 3 -17.30 -4.52 4.26
N ARG A 4 -18.45 -3.83 4.25
CA ARG A 4 -18.53 -2.43 3.83
C ARG A 4 -17.56 -1.60 4.69
N VAL A 5 -16.76 -0.76 4.03
CA VAL A 5 -15.86 0.22 4.68
C VAL A 5 -16.62 0.99 5.76
N ALA A 6 -16.05 1.07 6.95
CA ALA A 6 -16.66 1.78 8.08
C ALA A 6 -16.60 3.30 7.88
N GLU A 7 -17.61 4.02 8.38
CA GLU A 7 -17.64 5.49 8.37
C GLU A 7 -16.43 6.11 9.08
N SER A 8 -15.87 5.43 10.09
CA SER A 8 -14.65 5.86 10.77
C SER A 8 -13.44 5.95 9.84
N GLN A 9 -13.32 5.02 8.90
CA GLN A 9 -12.24 5.01 7.91
C GLN A 9 -12.43 6.14 6.89
N LEU A 10 -13.66 6.32 6.40
CA LEU A 10 -13.98 7.43 5.49
C LEU A 10 -13.76 8.80 6.15
N ALA A 11 -14.06 8.92 7.45
CA ALA A 11 -13.85 10.14 8.20
C ALA A 11 -12.36 10.51 8.34
N ILE A 12 -11.48 9.51 8.53
CA ILE A 12 -10.02 9.70 8.56
C ILE A 12 -9.52 10.14 7.18
N LEU A 13 -9.92 9.44 6.12
CA LEU A 13 -9.48 9.72 4.75
C LEU A 13 -10.05 11.03 4.18
N GLY A 14 -11.14 11.54 4.74
CA GLY A 14 -11.71 12.85 4.38
C GLY A 14 -10.98 14.04 4.98
N GLN A 15 -9.98 13.83 5.84
CA GLN A 15 -9.17 14.90 6.42
C GLN A 15 -8.13 15.41 5.40
N GLU A 16 -7.67 16.66 5.57
CA GLU A 16 -6.57 17.21 4.76
C GLU A 16 -5.24 16.49 5.01
N THR A 17 -5.10 15.82 6.15
CA THR A 17 -3.90 15.06 6.53
C THR A 17 -4.30 13.89 7.40
N VAL A 18 -3.79 12.70 7.09
CA VAL A 18 -3.90 11.51 7.96
C VAL A 18 -2.68 11.49 8.88
N THR A 19 -2.91 11.54 10.20
CA THR A 19 -1.83 11.53 11.19
C THR A 19 -1.52 10.11 11.66
N LEU A 20 -0.35 9.91 12.27
CA LEU A 20 0.01 8.64 12.92
C LEU A 20 -1.02 8.21 13.97
N ASP A 21 -1.59 9.16 14.71
CA ASP A 21 -2.63 8.88 15.71
C ASP A 21 -3.91 8.35 15.07
N ASP A 22 -4.30 8.86 13.89
CA ASP A 22 -5.44 8.35 13.14
C ASP A 22 -5.21 6.92 12.67
N VAL A 23 -4.01 6.62 12.17
CA VAL A 23 -3.60 5.29 11.72
C VAL A 23 -3.62 4.30 12.89
N LEU A 24 -3.05 4.68 14.03
CA LEU A 24 -3.05 3.86 15.24
C LEU A 24 -4.47 3.63 15.77
N ALA A 25 -5.34 4.64 15.74
CA ALA A 25 -6.74 4.50 16.15
C ALA A 25 -7.53 3.57 15.22
N ALA A 26 -7.32 3.66 13.91
CA ALA A 26 -7.94 2.77 12.93
C ALA A 26 -7.46 1.31 13.10
N ALA A 27 -6.14 1.12 13.29
CA ALA A 27 -5.55 -0.19 13.58
C ALA A 27 -6.12 -0.80 14.87
N GLU A 28 -6.19 -0.02 15.96
CA GLU A 28 -6.74 -0.46 17.23
C GLU A 28 -8.23 -0.84 17.11
N THR A 29 -9.00 -0.11 16.29
CA THR A 29 -10.41 -0.45 16.01
C THR A 29 -10.53 -1.79 15.28
N ALA A 30 -9.67 -2.06 14.30
CA ALA A 30 -9.62 -3.35 13.63
C ALA A 30 -9.23 -4.49 14.59
N LEU A 31 -8.22 -4.28 15.44
CA LEU A 31 -7.82 -5.26 16.45
C LEU A 31 -8.91 -5.51 17.49
N GLN A 32 -9.64 -4.47 17.91
CA GLN A 32 -10.77 -4.64 18.82
C GLN A 32 -11.88 -5.50 18.19
N CYS A 33 -12.19 -5.30 16.91
CA CYS A 33 -13.11 -6.18 16.17
C CYS A 33 -12.66 -7.65 16.20
N MET A 34 -11.35 -7.91 16.05
CA MET A 34 -10.79 -9.26 16.13
C MET A 34 -10.87 -9.84 17.55
N ARG A 35 -10.63 -9.03 18.59
CA ARG A 35 -10.79 -9.42 20.00
C ARG A 35 -12.24 -9.78 20.33
N ASP A 36 -13.20 -8.98 19.85
CA ASP A 36 -14.63 -9.22 20.03
C ASP A 36 -15.07 -10.54 19.38
N ALA A 37 -14.36 -10.99 18.33
CA ALA A 37 -14.55 -12.29 17.69
C ALA A 37 -13.80 -13.45 18.40
N GLY A 38 -13.13 -13.18 19.52
CA GLY A 38 -12.42 -14.19 20.32
C GLY A 38 -10.97 -14.44 19.92
N LEU A 39 -10.38 -13.62 19.04
CA LEU A 39 -8.97 -13.72 18.69
C LEU A 39 -8.10 -13.00 19.72
N SER A 40 -6.90 -13.54 19.99
CA SER A 40 -5.89 -12.84 20.76
C SER A 40 -5.10 -11.91 19.83
N THR A 41 -4.85 -10.68 20.27
CA THR A 41 -4.13 -9.67 19.47
C THR A 41 -3.05 -8.98 20.31
N SER A 42 -2.00 -8.48 19.67
CA SER A 42 -1.04 -7.52 20.24
C SER A 42 -0.82 -6.34 19.30
N GLY A 43 -0.34 -5.21 19.82
CA GLY A 43 -0.24 -3.96 19.04
C GLY A 43 -1.51 -3.10 19.11
N PRO A 44 -1.60 -2.05 18.25
CA PRO A 44 -0.60 -1.64 17.28
C PRO A 44 0.61 -0.96 17.93
N HIS A 45 1.80 -1.20 17.39
CA HIS A 45 3.05 -0.57 17.82
C HIS A 45 3.77 0.07 16.64
N VAL A 46 4.34 1.25 16.85
CA VAL A 46 5.23 1.87 15.87
C VAL A 46 6.62 1.29 16.06
N VAL A 47 7.16 0.69 15.00
CA VAL A 47 8.54 0.22 14.99
C VAL A 47 9.34 0.98 13.93
N PRO A 48 10.61 1.31 14.21
CA PRO A 48 11.50 1.87 13.20
C PRO A 48 11.87 0.79 12.18
N ALA A 49 11.64 1.04 10.90
CA ALA A 49 12.06 0.18 9.80
C ALA A 49 12.78 1.04 8.75
N GLN A 50 14.10 0.87 8.57
CA GLN A 50 14.90 1.47 7.48
C GLN A 50 14.36 2.79 6.85
N ASN A 51 14.29 3.87 7.64
CA ASN A 51 13.82 5.22 7.26
C ASN A 51 12.31 5.46 7.17
N GLN A 52 11.48 4.48 7.56
CA GLN A 52 10.03 4.64 7.72
C GLN A 52 9.55 4.10 9.08
N GLU A 53 8.46 4.67 9.57
CA GLU A 53 7.71 4.13 10.70
C GLU A 53 6.76 3.06 10.19
N ARG A 54 6.84 1.85 10.75
CA ARG A 54 5.93 0.75 10.42
C ARG A 54 5.00 0.47 11.59
N ILE A 55 3.73 0.22 11.29
CA ILE A 55 2.75 -0.27 12.26
C ILE A 55 2.86 -1.79 12.33
N GLU A 56 3.23 -2.33 13.48
CA GLU A 56 3.24 -3.76 13.75
C GLU A 56 2.13 -4.16 14.71
N TYR A 57 1.46 -5.26 14.37
CA TYR A 57 0.50 -5.93 15.22
C TYR A 57 0.56 -7.43 14.97
N SER A 58 0.10 -8.22 15.95
CA SER A 58 -0.01 -9.67 15.79
C SER A 58 -1.42 -10.12 16.15
N VAL A 59 -1.87 -11.18 15.49
CA VAL A 59 -3.17 -11.79 15.72
C VAL A 59 -2.96 -13.30 15.78
N SER A 60 -3.53 -13.96 16.79
CA SER A 60 -3.49 -15.41 16.86
C SER A 60 -4.22 -16.00 15.66
N THR A 61 -3.51 -16.74 14.81
CA THR A 61 -4.14 -17.49 13.73
C THR A 61 -5.00 -18.59 14.33
N ALA A 62 -6.28 -18.63 13.95
CA ALA A 62 -7.12 -19.75 14.36
C ALA A 62 -6.68 -21.04 13.64
N PRO A 63 -6.70 -22.21 14.30
CA PRO A 63 -6.26 -23.48 13.72
C PRO A 63 -7.11 -23.96 12.53
N ASP A 64 -8.28 -23.38 12.30
CA ASP A 64 -9.34 -23.82 11.39
C ASP A 64 -9.53 -22.93 10.15
N GLY A 65 -8.62 -21.98 9.90
CA GLY A 65 -8.65 -21.18 8.68
C GLY A 65 -9.62 -19.99 8.70
N THR A 66 -9.93 -19.43 9.88
CA THR A 66 -10.69 -18.16 10.00
C THR A 66 -9.85 -16.93 9.64
N THR A 67 -9.05 -16.97 8.56
CA THR A 67 -8.50 -15.75 7.93
C THR A 67 -9.63 -14.77 7.57
N THR A 68 -10.83 -15.29 7.32
CA THR A 68 -12.00 -14.50 6.93
C THR A 68 -12.46 -13.45 7.93
N ILE A 69 -12.34 -13.66 9.25
CA ILE A 69 -12.73 -12.63 10.23
C ILE A 69 -11.65 -11.57 10.41
N MET A 70 -10.37 -11.97 10.32
CA MET A 70 -9.24 -11.04 10.33
C MET A 70 -9.34 -10.11 9.11
N ASP A 71 -9.53 -10.68 7.93
CA ASP A 71 -9.70 -9.93 6.68
C ASP A 71 -10.92 -9.01 6.77
N ALA A 72 -12.06 -9.50 7.28
CA ALA A 72 -13.26 -8.67 7.40
C ALA A 72 -13.10 -7.49 8.38
N CYS A 73 -12.40 -7.68 9.52
CA CYS A 73 -12.11 -6.60 10.45
C CYS A 73 -11.09 -5.60 9.87
N TYR A 74 -10.05 -6.10 9.20
CA TYR A 74 -9.03 -5.29 8.54
C TYR A 74 -9.62 -4.44 7.41
N GLN A 75 -10.33 -5.06 6.47
CA GLN A 75 -10.97 -4.38 5.34
C GLN A 75 -11.98 -3.33 5.81
N ARG A 76 -12.77 -3.67 6.84
CA ARG A 76 -13.80 -2.75 7.34
C ARG A 76 -13.23 -1.53 8.03
N TYR A 77 -12.17 -1.68 8.83
CA TYR A 77 -11.76 -0.64 9.78
C TYR A 77 -10.38 -0.04 9.51
N PHE A 78 -9.47 -0.73 8.82
CA PHE A 78 -8.08 -0.27 8.69
C PHE A 78 -7.50 -0.21 7.26
N GLU A 79 -7.90 -1.10 6.34
CA GLU A 79 -7.28 -1.28 5.02
C GLU A 79 -6.92 0.00 4.26
N PHE A 80 -7.88 0.90 4.00
CA PHE A 80 -7.57 2.09 3.21
C PHE A 80 -6.78 3.16 3.98
N VAL A 81 -6.89 3.22 5.31
CA VAL A 81 -6.03 4.10 6.13
C VAL A 81 -4.59 3.62 6.10
N ASP A 82 -4.41 2.30 6.23
CA ASP A 82 -3.11 1.64 6.17
C ASP A 82 -2.45 1.84 4.80
N LEU A 83 -3.20 1.61 3.71
CA LEU A 83 -2.73 1.85 2.34
C LEU A 83 -2.33 3.31 2.13
N PHE A 84 -3.15 4.26 2.58
CA PHE A 84 -2.83 5.69 2.47
C PHE A 84 -1.55 6.02 3.24
N TRP A 85 -1.42 5.57 4.48
CA TRP A 85 -0.24 5.80 5.31
C TRP A 85 1.03 5.25 4.66
N GLN A 86 0.96 4.06 4.08
CA GLN A 86 2.11 3.42 3.44
C GLN A 86 2.52 4.07 2.10
N THR A 87 1.64 4.86 1.46
CA THR A 87 1.89 5.37 0.10
C THR A 87 1.95 6.90 0.00
N SER A 88 1.45 7.61 1.01
CA SER A 88 1.16 9.05 0.90
C SER A 88 1.79 9.88 2.03
N THR A 89 2.71 9.32 2.82
CA THR A 89 3.45 10.09 3.82
C THR A 89 4.62 10.85 3.20
N PRO A 90 5.05 12.01 3.77
CA PRO A 90 6.24 12.72 3.30
C PRO A 90 7.52 11.85 3.33
N ALA A 91 7.61 10.94 4.30
CA ALA A 91 8.74 10.00 4.40
C ALA A 91 8.75 9.02 3.23
N GLU A 92 7.58 8.48 2.85
CA GLU A 92 7.42 7.62 1.69
C GLU A 92 7.74 8.36 0.39
N PHE A 93 7.17 9.55 0.19
CA PHE A 93 7.48 10.37 -0.99
C PHE A 93 9.00 10.63 -1.11
N ALA A 94 9.66 10.97 0.00
CA ALA A 94 11.11 11.17 0.00
C ALA A 94 11.90 9.87 -0.25
N PHE A 95 11.39 8.71 0.17
CA PHE A 95 11.98 7.41 -0.12
C PHE A 95 11.86 7.07 -1.61
N GLU A 96 10.67 7.20 -2.19
CA GLU A 96 10.40 6.95 -3.60
C GLU A 96 11.30 7.82 -4.48
N MET A 97 11.37 9.14 -4.23
CA MET A 97 12.29 10.03 -4.96
C MET A 97 13.76 9.57 -4.91
N ARG A 98 14.26 9.13 -3.74
CA ARG A 98 15.64 8.61 -3.62
C ARG A 98 15.83 7.29 -4.37
N ARG A 99 14.80 6.44 -4.36
CA ARG A 99 14.80 5.15 -5.05
C ARG A 99 14.84 5.37 -6.57
N GLU A 100 14.00 6.27 -7.09
CA GLU A 100 13.98 6.68 -8.49
C GLU A 100 15.35 7.18 -8.93
N ASP A 101 15.91 8.17 -8.21
CA ASP A 101 17.24 8.71 -8.50
C ASP A 101 18.34 7.62 -8.53
N ALA A 102 18.30 6.68 -7.57
CA ALA A 102 19.28 5.60 -7.47
C ALA A 102 19.14 4.55 -8.59
N LEU A 103 17.92 4.33 -9.07
CA LEU A 103 17.62 3.29 -10.06
C LEU A 103 17.59 3.83 -11.50
N PHE A 104 17.53 5.15 -11.70
CA PHE A 104 17.33 5.74 -13.03
C PHE A 104 18.39 5.29 -14.03
N LEU A 105 19.68 5.49 -13.72
CA LEU A 105 20.76 5.12 -14.63
C LEU A 105 20.85 3.59 -14.87
N PRO A 106 20.82 2.73 -13.84
CA PRO A 106 20.77 1.29 -14.04
C PRO A 106 19.59 0.82 -14.90
N LEU A 107 18.41 1.41 -14.72
CA LEU A 107 17.23 1.06 -15.49
C LEU A 107 17.36 1.52 -16.95
N LEU A 108 17.87 2.74 -17.19
CA LEU A 108 18.13 3.26 -18.52
C LEU A 108 19.13 2.39 -19.28
N GLU A 109 20.20 1.96 -18.63
CA GLU A 109 21.17 1.02 -19.20
C GLU A 109 20.50 -0.31 -19.55
N CYS A 110 19.65 -0.84 -18.67
CA CYS A 110 18.92 -2.08 -18.92
C CYS A 110 17.99 -1.98 -20.14
N VAL A 111 17.18 -0.92 -20.21
CA VAL A 111 16.25 -0.65 -21.32
C VAL A 111 17.00 -0.54 -22.64
N HIS A 112 18.13 0.20 -22.67
CA HIS A 112 18.99 0.29 -23.85
C HIS A 112 19.59 -1.07 -24.25
N ASN A 113 20.10 -1.85 -23.29
CA ASN A 113 20.69 -3.16 -23.57
C ASN A 113 19.67 -4.18 -24.09
N MET A 114 18.40 -4.02 -23.73
CA MET A 114 17.30 -4.82 -24.27
C MET A 114 16.84 -4.37 -25.66
N GLY A 115 17.40 -3.27 -26.19
CA GLY A 115 16.98 -2.69 -27.46
C GLY A 115 15.55 -2.15 -27.43
N LEU A 116 15.06 -1.77 -26.24
CA LEU A 116 13.76 -1.15 -26.06
C LEU A 116 13.85 0.33 -26.40
N ASP A 117 12.84 0.84 -27.10
CA ASP A 117 12.74 2.25 -27.45
C ASP A 117 12.38 3.08 -26.22
N VAL A 118 13.24 4.06 -25.90
CA VAL A 118 13.00 5.08 -24.88
C VAL A 118 13.41 6.44 -25.47
N VAL A 119 12.70 7.50 -25.10
CA VAL A 119 13.03 8.85 -25.55
C VAL A 119 14.40 9.29 -25.01
N PRO A 120 15.13 10.17 -25.72
CA PRO A 120 16.35 10.78 -25.18
C PRO A 120 16.04 11.57 -23.91
N ASP A 121 16.87 11.40 -22.87
CA ASP A 121 16.71 12.05 -21.56
C ASP A 121 15.31 11.85 -20.95
N PRO A 122 14.86 10.59 -20.74
CA PRO A 122 13.51 10.31 -20.28
C PRO A 122 13.29 10.82 -18.85
N THR A 123 12.06 11.12 -18.51
CA THR A 123 11.61 11.17 -17.12
C THR A 123 11.60 9.77 -16.50
N TRP A 124 11.51 9.67 -15.16
CA TRP A 124 11.38 8.37 -14.49
C TRP A 124 10.16 7.59 -15.01
N ASP A 125 9.01 8.26 -15.16
CA ASP A 125 7.77 7.65 -15.64
C ASP A 125 7.91 7.10 -17.06
N GLU A 126 8.54 7.85 -17.97
CA GLU A 126 8.77 7.41 -19.35
C GLU A 126 9.74 6.22 -19.42
N LEU A 127 10.76 6.22 -18.57
CA LEU A 127 11.72 5.12 -18.48
C LEU A 127 11.07 3.85 -17.88
N TRP A 128 10.28 4.03 -16.83
CA TRP A 128 9.54 2.94 -16.18
C TRP A 128 8.50 2.31 -17.10
N ASP A 129 7.73 3.14 -17.81
CA ASP A 129 6.78 2.70 -18.82
C ASP A 129 7.45 1.90 -19.94
N ALA A 130 8.59 2.36 -20.45
CA ALA A 130 9.38 1.62 -21.44
C ALA A 130 9.86 0.26 -20.91
N ALA A 131 10.22 0.18 -19.62
CA ALA A 131 10.68 -1.06 -18.98
C ALA A 131 9.56 -2.07 -18.72
N ILE A 132 8.36 -1.60 -18.36
CA ILE A 132 7.24 -2.46 -17.96
C ILE A 132 6.35 -2.87 -19.13
N ARG A 133 6.13 -2.00 -20.12
CA ARG A 133 5.24 -2.28 -21.27
C ARG A 133 5.50 -3.64 -21.94
N PRO A 134 6.75 -4.09 -22.16
CA PRO A 134 7.01 -5.41 -22.74
C PRO A 134 6.54 -6.60 -21.87
N LEU A 135 6.41 -6.41 -20.55
CA LEU A 135 5.99 -7.44 -19.60
C LEU A 135 4.46 -7.59 -19.53
N LEU A 136 3.71 -6.54 -19.85
CA LEU A 136 2.25 -6.52 -19.76
C LEU A 136 1.55 -7.05 -21.02
N GLY A 137 2.29 -7.21 -22.12
CA GLY A 137 1.79 -7.69 -23.40
C GLY A 137 1.14 -6.59 -24.26
N PRO A 138 0.90 -6.85 -25.56
CA PRO A 138 0.42 -5.85 -26.52
C PRO A 138 -1.04 -5.41 -26.31
N ASP A 139 -1.80 -6.17 -25.52
CA ASP A 139 -3.23 -5.94 -25.28
C ASP A 139 -3.51 -5.28 -23.92
N PHE A 140 -2.47 -4.84 -23.20
CA PHE A 140 -2.65 -4.16 -21.92
C PHE A 140 -3.12 -2.72 -22.14
N ASP A 141 -4.39 -2.46 -21.83
CA ASP A 141 -4.94 -1.11 -21.77
C ASP A 141 -4.85 -0.58 -20.32
N PRO A 142 -4.09 0.49 -20.04
CA PRO A 142 -4.05 1.08 -18.70
C PRO A 142 -5.42 1.55 -18.20
N THR A 143 -6.44 1.71 -19.06
CA THR A 143 -7.81 1.97 -18.60
C THR A 143 -8.47 0.77 -17.93
N ASP A 144 -8.02 -0.46 -18.21
CA ASP A 144 -8.55 -1.67 -17.57
C ASP A 144 -8.23 -1.69 -16.07
N LEU A 145 -7.15 -1.03 -15.63
CA LEU A 145 -6.83 -0.86 -14.21
C LEU A 145 -7.78 0.12 -13.52
N LEU A 146 -8.20 1.18 -14.21
CA LEU A 146 -9.11 2.21 -13.67
C LEU A 146 -10.54 1.68 -13.50
N GLU A 147 -10.99 0.79 -14.38
CA GLU A 147 -12.32 0.17 -14.26
C GLU A 147 -12.41 -0.88 -13.14
N SER A 148 -11.28 -1.41 -12.68
CA SER A 148 -11.24 -2.38 -11.56
C SER A 148 -11.26 -1.74 -10.17
N LEU A 149 -11.12 -0.40 -10.09
CA LEU A 149 -11.05 0.39 -8.86
C LEU A 149 -12.33 1.21 -8.58
N ILE A 150 -13.38 1.06 -9.39
CA ILE A 150 -14.71 1.68 -9.23
C ILE A 150 -15.77 0.59 -9.06
#